data_AF-A0A934AM01-F1
#
_entry.id   AF-A0A934AM01-F1
#
_cell.length_a   1.000
_cell.length_b   1.000
_cell.length_c   1.000
_cell.angle_alpha   90.00
_cell.angle_beta   90.00
_cell.angle_gamma   90.00
#
_symmetry.space_group_name_H-M   'P 1'
#
loop_
_entity.id
_entity.type
_entity.pdbx_description
1 polymer ?
#
loop_
_entity_poly.entity_id
_entity_poly.type
_entity_poly.pdbx_seq_one_letter_code
_entity_poly.pdbx_strand_id
1 'polypeptide(L)'
;MQEVITRLVDVPFARMFVLAGIVFLIIAVLGKVEGKIDPGNVGRVGASVLGIVMLVIGIVMQYIEIRELGQERIAQQSRIQPQNATAAPAGGMTAKQSVAPETSSADKPAIKVVSGTYGRSCNGKAGNATQQIAKACDGKPACDYAVEPVELEEAPANCTRDFAAEWKCGSDSTVYSAILPVGAGKNEKLHLACAG
;
A
#
# COMPACT_ATOMS: atom_id res chain seq x y z
N MET A 1 -23.05 26.66 18.55
CA MET A 1 -23.99 25.67 17.98
C MET A 1 -23.69 25.29 16.52
N GLN A 2 -22.90 26.06 15.77
CA GLN A 2 -22.54 25.72 14.39
C GLN A 2 -21.47 24.61 14.26
N GLU A 3 -20.57 24.44 15.24
CA GLU A 3 -19.49 23.41 15.18
C GLU A 3 -19.98 21.97 15.34
N VAL A 4 -21.16 21.76 15.95
CA VAL A 4 -21.72 20.41 16.14
C VAL A 4 -22.40 19.91 14.86
N ILE A 5 -22.94 20.83 14.05
CA ILE A 5 -23.61 20.51 12.78
C ILE A 5 -22.58 20.07 11.74
N THR A 6 -21.40 20.71 11.70
CA THR A 6 -20.32 20.31 10.80
C THR A 6 -19.76 18.93 11.13
N ARG A 7 -19.65 18.58 12.42
CA ARG A 7 -19.18 17.25 12.88
C ARG A 7 -20.19 16.11 12.67
N LEU A 8 -21.49 16.42 12.59
CA LEU A 8 -22.54 15.42 12.35
C LEU A 8 -22.83 15.21 10.85
N VAL A 9 -22.51 16.20 10.02
CA VAL A 9 -22.55 16.13 8.54
C VAL A 9 -21.21 15.63 7.95
N ASP A 10 -20.19 15.39 8.79
CA ASP A 10 -18.88 14.84 8.42
C ASP A 10 -18.82 13.30 8.45
N VAL A 11 -19.97 12.61 8.38
CA VAL A 11 -19.91 11.23 7.90
C VAL A 11 -19.44 11.36 6.46
N PRO A 12 -18.22 10.89 6.11
CA PRO A 12 -17.59 11.23 4.85
C PRO A 12 -18.58 10.88 3.76
N PHE A 13 -18.95 11.86 2.93
CA PHE A 13 -20.00 11.72 1.92
C PHE A 13 -19.81 10.40 1.15
N ALA A 14 -18.55 10.01 0.91
CA ALA A 14 -18.14 8.70 0.40
C ALA A 14 -18.85 7.49 1.06
N ARG A 15 -18.91 7.41 2.39
CA ARG A 15 -19.63 6.34 3.11
C ARG A 15 -21.12 6.37 2.85
N MET A 16 -21.75 7.54 2.72
CA MET A 16 -23.16 7.63 2.37
C MET A 16 -23.42 7.16 0.94
N PHE A 17 -22.54 7.52 -0.01
CA PHE A 17 -22.63 7.05 -1.39
C PHE A 17 -22.46 5.52 -1.50
N VAL A 18 -21.53 4.93 -0.74
CA VAL A 18 -21.33 3.48 -0.70
C VAL A 18 -22.54 2.77 -0.06
N LEU A 19 -23.05 3.25 1.08
CA LEU A 19 -24.22 2.66 1.73
C LEU A 19 -25.46 2.74 0.85
N ALA A 20 -25.71 3.87 0.19
CA ALA A 20 -26.80 4.02 -0.76
C ALA A 20 -26.65 3.05 -1.95
N GLY A 21 -25.44 2.92 -2.51
CA GLY A 21 -25.15 1.96 -3.58
C GLY A 21 -25.45 0.52 -3.18
N ILE A 22 -25.07 0.10 -1.97
CA ILE A 22 -25.34 -1.24 -1.43
C ILE A 22 -26.86 -1.46 -1.27
N VAL A 23 -27.60 -0.48 -0.74
CA VAL A 23 -29.06 -0.58 -0.59
C VAL A 23 -29.76 -0.75 -1.95
N PHE A 24 -29.35 0.01 -2.97
CA PHE A 24 -29.90 -0.14 -4.32
C PHE A 24 -29.60 -1.52 -4.94
N LEU A 25 -28.41 -2.07 -4.69
CA LEU A 25 -28.06 -3.43 -5.12
C LEU A 25 -28.88 -4.49 -4.38
N ILE A 26 -29.14 -4.32 -3.09
CA ILE A 26 -29.99 -5.22 -2.32
C ILE A 26 -31.41 -5.23 -2.90
N ILE A 27 -31.97 -4.06 -3.25
CA ILE A 27 -33.30 -3.98 -3.88
C ILE A 27 -33.31 -4.66 -5.25
N ALA A 28 -32.25 -4.48 -6.05
CA ALA A 28 -32.14 -5.12 -7.36
C ALA A 28 -32.08 -6.65 -7.28
N VAL A 29 -31.41 -7.21 -6.27
CA VAL A 29 -31.25 -8.66 -6.05
C VAL A 29 -32.48 -9.27 -5.38
N LEU A 30 -32.97 -8.67 -4.30
CA LEU A 30 -34.10 -9.22 -3.54
C LEU A 30 -35.41 -9.08 -4.32
N GLY A 31 -35.57 -8.03 -5.13
CA GLY A 31 -36.62 -7.87 -6.13
C GLY A 31 -38.06 -7.82 -5.62
N LYS A 32 -38.31 -8.16 -4.35
CA LYS A 32 -39.60 -8.11 -3.68
C LYS A 32 -39.42 -7.43 -2.32
N VAL A 33 -39.83 -6.18 -2.26
CA VAL A 33 -39.95 -5.45 -0.98
C VAL A 33 -41.43 -5.57 -0.60
N GLU A 34 -41.69 -6.07 0.60
CA GLU A 34 -42.99 -6.58 1.04
C GLU A 34 -44.20 -5.71 0.61
N GLY A 35 -45.16 -6.36 -0.07
CA GLY A 35 -46.52 -5.85 -0.25
C GLY A 35 -46.71 -4.76 -1.31
N LYS A 36 -46.98 -5.20 -2.56
CA LYS A 36 -47.49 -4.44 -3.72
C LYS A 36 -46.50 -3.66 -4.61
N ILE A 37 -45.23 -3.51 -4.26
CA ILE A 37 -44.26 -2.83 -5.14
C ILE A 37 -43.28 -3.87 -5.70
N ASP A 38 -43.63 -4.45 -6.85
CA ASP A 38 -42.74 -5.33 -7.61
C ASP A 38 -42.01 -4.50 -8.68
N PRO A 39 -40.71 -4.18 -8.48
CA PRO A 39 -39.90 -3.64 -9.56
C PRO A 39 -39.77 -4.72 -10.64
N GLY A 40 -40.51 -4.55 -11.72
CA GLY A 40 -40.36 -5.40 -12.91
C GLY A 40 -38.92 -5.38 -13.44
N ASN A 41 -38.66 -6.07 -14.55
CA ASN A 41 -37.29 -6.20 -15.08
C ASN A 41 -36.59 -4.85 -15.30
N VAL A 42 -37.34 -3.82 -15.73
CA VAL A 42 -36.82 -2.45 -15.90
C VAL A 42 -36.43 -1.82 -14.56
N GLY A 43 -37.23 -2.01 -13.51
CA GLY A 43 -36.95 -1.46 -12.17
C GLY A 43 -35.71 -2.10 -11.54
N ARG A 44 -35.53 -3.41 -11.70
CA ARG A 44 -34.34 -4.13 -11.22
C ARG A 44 -33.07 -3.71 -11.96
N VAL A 45 -33.13 -3.61 -13.29
CA VAL A 45 -31.98 -3.14 -14.09
C VAL A 45 -31.63 -1.70 -13.74
N GLY A 46 -32.61 -0.81 -13.59
CA GLY A 46 -32.40 0.57 -13.19
C GLY A 46 -31.75 0.70 -11.81
N ALA A 47 -32.22 -0.07 -10.83
CA ALA A 47 -31.64 -0.10 -9.48
C ALA A 47 -30.20 -0.64 -9.47
N SER A 48 -29.89 -1.66 -10.27
CA SER A 48 -28.52 -2.18 -10.43
C SER A 48 -27.58 -1.15 -11.01
N VAL A 49 -27.96 -0.48 -12.10
CA VAL A 49 -27.12 0.52 -12.76
C VAL A 49 -26.85 1.68 -11.81
N LEU A 50 -27.89 2.20 -11.15
CA LEU A 50 -27.75 3.31 -10.21
C LEU A 50 -26.89 2.92 -8.99
N GLY A 51 -27.08 1.71 -8.45
CA GLY A 51 -26.33 1.19 -7.32
C GLY A 51 -24.83 1.02 -7.62
N ILE A 52 -24.49 0.48 -8.79
CA ILE A 52 -23.08 0.35 -9.24
C ILE A 52 -22.45 1.73 -9.41
N VAL A 53 -23.16 2.68 -10.04
CA VAL A 53 -22.64 4.04 -10.26
C VAL A 53 -22.35 4.74 -8.91
N MET A 54 -23.28 4.68 -7.94
CA MET A 54 -23.04 5.26 -6.62
C MET A 54 -21.90 4.57 -5.87
N LEU A 55 -21.77 3.25 -5.98
CA LEU A 55 -20.71 2.49 -5.31
C LEU A 55 -19.34 2.83 -5.89
N VAL A 56 -19.22 2.93 -7.22
CA VAL A 56 -17.96 3.34 -7.89
C VAL A 56 -17.58 4.77 -7.50
N ILE A 57 -18.54 5.71 -7.52
CA ILE A 57 -18.28 7.10 -7.12
C ILE A 57 -17.84 7.18 -5.64
N GLY A 58 -18.54 6.48 -4.75
CA GLY A 58 -18.20 6.43 -3.33
C GLY A 58 -16.80 5.86 -3.08
N ILE A 59 -16.43 4.77 -3.78
CA ILE A 59 -15.09 4.17 -3.69
C ILE A 59 -14.01 5.10 -4.23
N VAL A 60 -14.24 5.77 -5.36
CA VAL A 60 -13.28 6.72 -5.94
C VAL A 60 -13.03 7.89 -4.99
N MET A 61 -14.08 8.47 -4.42
CA MET A 61 -13.95 9.56 -3.44
C MET A 61 -13.20 9.09 -2.18
N GLN A 62 -13.52 7.89 -1.68
CA GLN A 62 -12.82 7.29 -0.54
C GLN A 62 -11.35 7.03 -0.86
N TYR A 63 -11.03 6.65 -2.08
CA TYR A 63 -9.65 6.38 -2.51
C TYR A 63 -8.80 7.65 -2.55
N ILE A 64 -9.37 8.76 -3.03
CA ILE A 64 -8.69 10.07 -3.06
C ILE A 64 -8.44 10.55 -1.62
N GLU A 65 -9.43 10.42 -0.73
CA GLU A 65 -9.31 10.85 0.67
C GLU A 65 -8.29 10.00 1.47
N ILE A 66 -8.22 8.68 1.21
CA ILE A 66 -7.22 7.78 1.82
C ILE A 66 -5.81 8.11 1.32
N ARG A 67 -5.64 8.54 0.06
CA ARG A 67 -4.33 8.95 -0.48
C ARG A 67 -3.81 10.20 0.25
N GLU A 68 -4.66 11.18 0.50
CA GLU A 68 -4.31 12.42 1.20
C GLU A 68 -3.98 12.16 2.67
N LEU A 69 -4.83 11.40 3.39
CA LEU A 69 -4.60 11.03 4.79
C LEU A 69 -3.37 10.12 4.97
N GLY A 70 -3.08 9.24 4.01
CA GLY A 70 -1.88 8.41 4.01
C GLY A 70 -0.60 9.24 3.94
N GLN A 71 -0.61 10.31 3.15
CA GLN A 71 0.54 11.21 3.00
C GLN A 71 0.75 12.09 4.25
N GLU A 72 -0.32 12.55 4.89
CA GLU A 72 -0.23 13.28 6.17
C GLU A 72 0.21 12.39 7.33
N ARG A 73 -0.23 11.13 7.41
CA ARG A 73 0.21 10.19 8.47
C ARG A 73 1.71 9.92 8.41
N ILE A 74 2.28 9.83 7.21
CA ILE A 74 3.73 9.65 7.01
C ILE A 74 4.51 10.91 7.45
N ALA A 75 3.95 12.11 7.27
CA ALA A 75 4.56 13.36 7.75
C ALA A 75 4.40 13.58 9.26
N GLN A 76 3.24 13.25 9.85
CA GLN A 76 2.94 13.47 11.27
C GLN A 76 3.59 12.44 12.21
N GLN A 77 3.91 11.25 11.71
CA GLN A 77 4.64 10.24 12.49
C GLN A 77 6.05 10.71 12.86
N SER A 78 6.59 11.70 12.15
CA SER A 78 7.83 12.40 12.50
C SER A 78 7.66 13.43 13.66
N ARG A 79 6.44 13.81 14.04
CA ARG A 79 6.15 14.79 15.12
C ARG A 79 5.77 14.17 16.47
N ILE A 80 5.41 12.87 16.54
CA ILE A 80 4.97 12.23 17.81
C ILE A 80 6.11 11.47 18.53
N GLN A 81 7.36 11.54 18.04
CA GLN A 81 8.54 11.16 18.81
C GLN A 81 9.42 12.42 18.96
N PRO A 82 9.29 13.19 20.07
CA PRO A 82 9.94 12.79 21.34
C PRO A 82 9.24 13.34 22.60
N GLN A 83 8.54 12.53 23.41
CA GLN A 83 8.11 12.98 24.76
C GLN A 83 8.37 11.98 25.90
N ASN A 84 9.13 10.90 25.65
CA ASN A 84 9.58 10.00 26.73
C ASN A 84 11.07 10.15 27.10
N ALA A 85 11.71 11.26 26.72
CA ALA A 85 13.08 11.57 27.13
C ALA A 85 13.12 12.82 28.03
N THR A 86 12.49 12.77 29.20
CA THR A 86 12.85 13.69 30.29
C THR A 86 12.58 13.06 31.65
N ALA A 87 13.56 12.34 32.18
CA ALA A 87 13.87 12.30 33.60
C ALA A 87 15.23 11.61 33.81
N ALA A 88 16.30 12.40 33.90
CA ALA A 88 17.50 12.00 34.63
C ALA A 88 17.86 13.13 35.60
N PRO A 89 17.98 12.87 36.92
CA PRO A 89 18.45 13.85 37.87
C PRO A 89 19.97 14.03 37.76
N ALA A 90 20.41 15.25 38.01
CA ALA A 90 21.80 15.66 38.02
C ALA A 90 22.62 14.93 39.11
N GLY A 91 23.84 14.51 38.77
CA GLY A 91 24.87 14.19 39.74
C GLY A 91 25.99 13.30 39.21
N GLY A 92 27.24 13.79 39.30
CA GLY A 92 28.43 12.94 39.41
C GLY A 92 29.41 12.99 38.24
N MET A 93 30.63 13.42 38.55
CA MET A 93 31.78 13.56 37.67
C MET A 93 32.46 12.23 37.31
N THR A 94 33.24 12.27 36.21
CA THR A 94 34.59 11.69 35.99
C THR A 94 34.73 10.49 35.03
N ALA A 95 35.85 10.57 34.27
CA ALA A 95 36.50 9.62 33.36
C ALA A 95 36.02 9.68 31.89
N LYS A 96 36.69 10.45 31.02
CA LYS A 96 37.95 10.09 30.31
C LYS A 96 37.76 8.88 29.40
N GLN A 97 37.49 9.11 28.11
CA GLN A 97 38.33 8.63 27.01
C GLN A 97 37.85 9.17 25.65
N SER A 98 38.78 9.82 24.93
CA SER A 98 38.72 10.06 23.50
C SER A 98 39.15 8.80 22.77
N VAL A 99 38.30 8.23 21.91
CA VAL A 99 38.66 7.47 20.70
C VAL A 99 37.45 7.50 19.73
N ALA A 100 37.58 8.19 18.61
CA ALA A 100 37.00 7.73 17.35
C ALA A 100 38.03 6.77 16.74
N PRO A 101 37.66 5.66 16.06
CA PRO A 101 36.87 5.78 14.84
C PRO A 101 35.92 4.59 14.51
N GLU A 102 35.06 4.85 13.51
CA GLU A 102 34.39 3.90 12.58
C GLU A 102 33.17 3.09 13.03
N THR A 103 32.07 3.35 12.32
CA THR A 103 30.96 2.42 11.99
C THR A 103 30.22 1.74 13.15
N SER A 104 29.37 2.49 13.83
CA SER A 104 28.08 1.93 14.26
C SER A 104 27.02 2.23 13.20
N SER A 105 27.12 1.51 12.09
CA SER A 105 25.91 1.02 11.45
C SER A 105 25.24 0.15 12.51
N ALA A 106 24.25 0.69 13.23
CA ALA A 106 23.26 -0.13 13.90
C ALA A 106 22.91 -1.28 12.94
N ASP A 107 22.93 -2.52 13.43
CA ASP A 107 22.57 -3.76 12.74
C ASP A 107 21.21 -3.62 12.07
N LYS A 108 21.16 -2.93 10.94
CA LYS A 108 19.97 -2.87 10.10
C LYS A 108 19.94 -4.21 9.41
N PRO A 109 18.87 -5.00 9.60
CA PRO A 109 18.82 -6.33 9.02
C PRO A 109 19.00 -6.22 7.51
N ALA A 110 19.99 -6.97 6.99
CA ALA A 110 20.35 -6.94 5.59
C ALA A 110 19.29 -7.67 4.76
N ILE A 111 18.89 -7.10 3.62
CA ILE A 111 17.98 -7.74 2.68
C ILE A 111 18.63 -9.02 2.15
N LYS A 112 17.85 -10.09 2.12
CA LYS A 112 18.16 -11.36 1.48
C LYS A 112 16.99 -11.75 0.60
N VAL A 113 17.14 -11.61 -0.71
CA VAL A 113 16.08 -11.96 -1.66
C VAL A 113 15.83 -13.47 -1.65
N VAL A 114 14.55 -13.84 -1.59
CA VAL A 114 14.08 -15.22 -1.70
C VAL A 114 13.59 -15.53 -3.11
N SER A 115 12.87 -14.58 -3.72
CA SER A 115 12.23 -14.77 -5.03
C SER A 115 12.00 -13.42 -5.71
N GLY A 116 12.27 -13.34 -7.01
CA GLY A 116 11.93 -12.21 -7.86
C GLY A 116 11.27 -12.70 -9.13
N THR A 117 10.00 -12.35 -9.35
CA THR A 117 9.22 -12.75 -10.52
C THR A 117 8.78 -11.53 -11.31
N TYR A 118 9.16 -11.49 -12.58
CA TYR A 118 8.74 -10.49 -13.55
C TYR A 118 7.72 -11.07 -14.53
N GLY A 119 6.60 -10.38 -14.68
CA GLY A 119 5.53 -10.67 -15.63
C GLY A 119 4.63 -11.83 -15.22
N ARG A 120 4.29 -11.99 -13.94
CA ARG A 120 3.40 -13.07 -13.48
C ARG A 120 2.03 -13.03 -14.18
N SER A 121 1.51 -11.84 -14.43
CA SER A 121 0.32 -11.54 -15.24
C SER A 121 0.42 -11.99 -16.71
N CYS A 122 1.65 -12.23 -17.20
CA CYS A 122 1.96 -12.58 -18.58
C CYS A 122 2.51 -14.00 -18.73
N ASN A 123 2.21 -14.90 -17.77
CA ASN A 123 2.81 -16.24 -17.70
C ASN A 123 4.34 -16.23 -17.55
N GLY A 124 4.90 -15.15 -16.98
CA GLY A 124 6.31 -15.03 -16.67
C GLY A 124 6.75 -16.13 -15.70
N LYS A 125 7.89 -16.76 -15.99
CA LYS A 125 8.44 -17.84 -15.17
C LYS A 125 8.74 -17.31 -13.75
N ALA A 126 8.18 -17.97 -12.74
CA ALA A 126 8.50 -17.66 -11.35
C ALA A 126 10.02 -17.72 -11.10
N GLY A 127 10.52 -16.67 -10.47
CA GLY A 127 11.94 -16.55 -10.12
C GLY A 127 12.87 -16.10 -11.26
N ASN A 128 12.36 -15.74 -12.45
CA ASN A 128 13.17 -15.27 -13.59
C ASN A 128 14.05 -14.05 -13.28
N ALA A 129 13.64 -13.20 -12.33
CA ALA A 129 14.37 -11.98 -11.97
C ALA A 129 15.12 -12.09 -10.63
N THR A 130 15.01 -13.23 -9.92
CA THR A 130 15.58 -13.43 -8.58
C THR A 130 17.06 -13.11 -8.51
N GLN A 131 17.87 -13.62 -9.44
CA GLN A 131 19.32 -13.40 -9.41
C GLN A 131 19.69 -11.92 -9.63
N GLN A 132 18.96 -11.22 -10.49
CA GLN A 132 19.27 -9.82 -10.80
C GLN A 132 19.00 -8.91 -9.60
N ILE A 133 17.82 -9.06 -8.99
CA ILE A 133 17.46 -8.27 -7.81
C ILE A 133 18.29 -8.67 -6.58
N ALA A 134 18.59 -9.96 -6.39
CA ALA A 134 19.47 -10.43 -5.34
C ALA A 134 20.85 -9.76 -5.45
N LYS A 135 21.45 -9.73 -6.64
CA LYS A 135 22.73 -9.06 -6.87
C LYS A 135 22.68 -7.55 -6.59
N ALA A 136 21.55 -6.89 -6.84
CA ALA A 136 21.41 -5.45 -6.65
C ALA A 136 21.15 -5.05 -5.19
N CYS A 137 20.40 -5.88 -4.46
CA CYS A 137 19.80 -5.54 -3.17
C CYS A 137 20.27 -6.39 -1.99
N ASP A 138 20.85 -7.58 -2.21
CA ASP A 138 21.35 -8.41 -1.11
C ASP A 138 22.44 -7.68 -0.33
N GLY A 139 22.39 -7.79 1.00
CA GLY A 139 23.35 -7.15 1.91
C GLY A 139 23.04 -5.70 2.24
N LYS A 140 22.02 -5.08 1.62
CA LYS A 140 21.62 -3.69 1.90
C LYS A 140 20.45 -3.64 2.88
N PRO A 141 20.33 -2.59 3.70
CA PRO A 141 19.16 -2.43 4.58
C PRO A 141 17.93 -1.88 3.84
N ALA A 142 18.14 -1.18 2.72
CA ALA A 142 17.12 -0.70 1.81
C ALA A 142 17.68 -0.62 0.37
N CYS A 143 16.83 -0.85 -0.63
CA CYS A 143 17.21 -0.89 -2.04
C CYS A 143 16.04 -0.47 -2.93
N ASP A 144 16.26 0.53 -3.78
CA ASP A 144 15.32 0.92 -4.83
C ASP A 144 15.72 0.25 -6.15
N TYR A 145 15.05 -0.84 -6.51
CA TYR A 145 15.29 -1.55 -7.77
C TYR A 145 14.39 -0.99 -8.87
N ALA A 146 15.00 -0.35 -9.87
CA ALA A 146 14.28 0.01 -11.09
C ALA A 146 14.10 -1.24 -11.95
N VAL A 147 12.85 -1.64 -12.20
CA VAL A 147 12.55 -2.71 -13.15
C VAL A 147 12.68 -2.09 -14.54
N GLU A 148 13.91 -2.00 -15.03
CA GLU A 148 14.11 -1.70 -16.44
C GLU A 148 13.46 -2.84 -17.25
N PRO A 149 12.77 -2.53 -18.36
CA PRO A 149 12.28 -3.56 -19.25
C PRO A 149 13.50 -4.32 -19.73
N VAL A 150 13.80 -5.44 -19.07
CA VAL A 150 14.81 -6.38 -19.56
C VAL A 150 14.43 -6.60 -21.01
N GLU A 151 15.32 -6.19 -21.91
CA GLU A 151 15.30 -6.49 -23.34
C GLU A 151 15.41 -8.01 -23.48
N LEU A 152 14.38 -8.71 -23.01
CA LEU A 152 14.09 -10.07 -23.36
C LEU A 152 13.49 -9.95 -24.74
N GLU A 153 14.36 -10.18 -25.72
CA GLU A 153 14.03 -10.42 -27.11
C GLU A 153 12.67 -11.13 -27.24
N GLU A 154 11.78 -10.53 -28.02
CA GLU A 154 10.57 -11.16 -28.59
C GLU A 154 9.39 -11.50 -27.67
N ALA A 155 9.07 -10.69 -26.67
CA ALA A 155 7.80 -10.84 -25.95
C ALA A 155 6.70 -9.92 -26.54
N PRO A 156 5.48 -10.42 -26.86
CA PRO A 156 4.47 -9.65 -27.58
C PRO A 156 4.05 -8.40 -26.80
N ALA A 157 3.94 -7.29 -27.52
CA ALA A 157 3.73 -5.94 -26.99
C ALA A 157 2.39 -5.72 -26.26
N ASN A 158 1.56 -6.74 -26.08
CA ASN A 158 0.20 -6.64 -25.55
C ASN A 158 0.05 -7.07 -24.08
N CYS A 159 1.15 -7.35 -23.35
CA CYS A 159 1.06 -7.76 -21.96
C CYS A 159 1.84 -6.84 -21.03
N THR A 160 1.12 -6.14 -20.16
CA THR A 160 1.68 -5.29 -19.12
C THR A 160 2.22 -6.17 -18.00
N ARG A 161 3.51 -6.05 -17.67
CA ARG A 161 4.19 -6.96 -16.73
C ARG A 161 4.21 -6.37 -15.33
N ASP A 162 3.71 -7.13 -14.36
CA ASP A 162 3.91 -6.86 -12.94
C ASP A 162 5.29 -7.35 -12.50
N PHE A 163 5.79 -6.83 -11.39
CA PHE A 163 7.01 -7.34 -10.76
C PHE A 163 6.75 -7.62 -9.29
N ALA A 164 6.94 -8.86 -8.86
CA ALA A 164 6.79 -9.27 -7.48
C ALA A 164 8.13 -9.74 -6.93
N ALA A 165 8.57 -9.16 -5.81
CA ALA A 165 9.75 -9.62 -5.09
C ALA A 165 9.40 -10.02 -3.66
N GLU A 166 10.10 -11.04 -3.18
CA GLU A 166 10.03 -11.54 -1.82
C GLU A 166 11.44 -11.56 -1.24
N TRP A 167 11.61 -11.00 -0.04
CA TRP A 167 12.88 -10.93 0.65
C TRP A 167 12.73 -11.19 2.14
N LYS A 168 13.83 -11.55 2.77
CA LYS A 168 13.97 -11.66 4.22
C LYS A 168 14.94 -10.61 4.71
N CYS A 169 14.86 -10.32 6.00
CA CYS A 169 15.67 -9.32 6.66
C CYS A 169 16.60 -10.03 7.64
N GLY A 170 17.91 -9.93 7.43
CA GLY A 170 18.94 -10.55 8.25
C GLY A 170 18.73 -12.04 8.49
N SER A 171 18.77 -12.43 9.76
CA SER A 171 18.56 -13.80 10.24
C SER A 171 17.09 -14.14 10.45
N ASP A 172 16.17 -13.20 10.20
CA ASP A 172 14.76 -13.38 10.50
C ASP A 172 14.10 -14.32 9.50
N SER A 173 13.13 -15.10 10.00
CA SER A 173 12.30 -15.98 9.16
C SER A 173 11.18 -15.23 8.43
N THR A 174 10.97 -13.95 8.75
CA THR A 174 9.90 -13.11 8.19
C THR A 174 10.14 -12.83 6.71
N VAL A 175 9.23 -13.28 5.85
CA VAL A 175 9.24 -13.01 4.42
C VAL A 175 8.43 -11.75 4.17
N TYR A 176 9.10 -10.71 3.68
CA TYR A 176 8.50 -9.51 3.15
C TYR A 176 8.20 -9.70 1.66
N SER A 177 7.12 -9.09 1.19
CA SER A 177 6.74 -9.14 -0.22
C SER A 177 6.31 -7.75 -0.67
N ALA A 178 6.75 -7.36 -1.87
CA ALA A 178 6.28 -6.15 -2.54
C ALA A 178 5.99 -6.47 -4.00
N ILE A 179 4.97 -5.79 -4.51
CA ILE A 179 4.48 -5.95 -5.86
C ILE A 179 4.44 -4.57 -6.51
N LEU A 180 5.12 -4.44 -7.63
CA LEU A 180 5.02 -3.30 -8.53
C LEU A 180 3.91 -3.61 -9.55
N PRO A 181 2.78 -2.88 -9.51
CA PRO A 181 1.63 -3.17 -10.36
C PRO A 181 1.90 -2.86 -11.83
N VAL A 182 1.11 -3.49 -12.69
CA VAL A 182 1.09 -3.24 -14.13
C VAL A 182 0.76 -1.76 -14.42
N GLY A 183 1.65 -1.07 -15.14
CA GLY A 183 1.47 0.36 -15.46
C GLY A 183 2.07 1.34 -14.46
N ALA A 184 2.85 0.84 -13.50
CA ALA A 184 3.79 1.64 -12.73
C ALA A 184 4.60 2.54 -13.69
N GLY A 185 4.58 3.86 -13.49
CA GLY A 185 5.14 4.82 -14.43
C GLY A 185 6.63 4.57 -14.66
N LYS A 186 7.22 5.12 -15.75
CA LYS A 186 8.65 4.95 -16.12
C LYS A 186 9.68 5.27 -15.00
N ASN A 187 9.25 5.82 -13.86
CA ASN A 187 10.08 6.18 -12.71
C ASN A 187 9.71 5.44 -11.41
N GLU A 188 8.77 4.50 -11.45
CA GLU A 188 8.40 3.73 -10.27
C GLU A 188 9.45 2.64 -10.02
N LYS A 189 10.03 2.64 -8.83
CA LYS A 189 11.05 1.69 -8.43
C LYS A 189 10.46 0.80 -7.35
N LEU A 190 10.80 -0.48 -7.39
CA LEU A 190 10.46 -1.39 -6.31
C LEU A 190 11.36 -1.08 -5.12
N HIS A 191 10.78 -0.55 -4.04
CA HIS A 191 11.49 -0.28 -2.80
C HIS A 191 11.46 -1.51 -1.90
N LEU A 192 12.63 -2.10 -1.65
CA LEU A 192 12.82 -3.17 -0.66
C LEU A 192 13.45 -2.54 0.56
N ALA A 193 12.85 -2.71 1.72
CA ALA A 193 13.42 -2.25 2.97
C ALA A 193 13.13 -3.25 4.07
N CYS A 194 14.03 -3.27 5.05
CA CYS A 194 13.82 -3.96 6.29
C CYS A 194 13.40 -2.97 7.38
N ALA A 195 12.28 -3.24 8.04
CA ALA A 195 11.88 -2.50 9.23
C ALA A 195 12.78 -2.96 10.38
N GLY A 196 13.55 -2.02 10.93
CA GLY A 196 14.37 -2.20 12.14
C GLY A 196 13.85 -1.32 13.25
#